data_AF-A0A950UR16-F1
#
_entry.id   AF-A0A950UR16-F1
#
_cell.length_a   1.000
_cell.length_b   1.000
_cell.length_c   1.000
_cell.angle_alpha   90.00
_cell.angle_beta   90.00
_cell.angle_gamma   90.00
#
_symmetry.space_group_name_H-M   'P 1'
#
loop_
_entity.id
_entity.type
_entity.pdbx_description
1 polymer ?
#
loop_
_entity_poly.entity_id
_entity_poly.type
_entity_poly.pdbx_seq_one_letter_code
_entity_poly.pdbx_strand_id
1 'polypeptide(L)'
;MTKLSRQTLAVLGREWLLHGHLQDRIGMPQVMAFATREQMQDIAIVEWMAASPVYSARTQRALNFEPGTVTTILKNIQLDIGAPHHFMDFRCRVHDDNHGEFWLAHCGALMDVEPMGEEFVQGMCHDIEDPTFDATAVMSHPKAKIRPIHRPPRVPADRHPHCHWTVTIVPDADPVESHPNAAIVAASSIASIDVERPAGDAEPGGWADYSGPFDPDFELEDLSHPTLVIALQEVAVQSHVLFRSYLLAVSQAFGEERVREVAPGVFIGLAGLTAQRLRPAMGIEGDDAAAIAKVLHVHPMFWPRTYVDVSVDVLDDEHVRFAIRDCPALNEGDGYTWFAQLGGDGNRALDAIVQAVNPQASCHPVAVHGDEKLAYEAVIDPAAEAAPEAPEIGLAKFSTGASFVFTPRRPVRV
;
A
#
# COMPACT_ATOMS: atom_id res chain seq x y z
N MET A 1 10.57 13.31 -3.33
CA MET A 1 9.18 13.78 -3.43
C MET A 1 9.07 15.30 -3.53
N THR A 2 9.74 16.09 -2.69
CA THR A 2 9.65 17.57 -2.64
C THR A 2 10.00 18.35 -3.91
N LYS A 3 10.48 17.69 -4.97
CA LYS A 3 10.74 18.27 -6.29
C LYS A 3 9.60 18.05 -7.30
N LEU A 4 8.57 17.29 -6.93
CA LEU A 4 7.42 16.96 -7.77
C LEU A 4 6.29 17.96 -7.53
N SER A 5 5.49 18.28 -8.55
CA SER A 5 4.29 19.13 -8.40
C SER A 5 3.16 18.44 -7.60
N ARG A 6 2.13 19.16 -7.10
CA ARG A 6 0.91 18.53 -6.49
C ARG A 6 0.33 17.49 -7.42
N GLN A 7 0.17 17.85 -8.68
CA GLN A 7 -0.50 16.98 -9.65
C GLN A 7 0.27 15.67 -9.79
N THR A 8 1.60 15.74 -9.89
CA THR A 8 2.45 14.56 -9.94
C THR A 8 2.42 13.77 -8.63
N LEU A 9 2.44 14.43 -7.47
CA LEU A 9 2.32 13.78 -6.16
C LEU A 9 0.97 13.08 -5.98
N ALA A 10 -0.13 13.66 -6.46
CA ALA A 10 -1.44 13.04 -6.38
C ALA A 10 -1.54 11.79 -7.28
N VAL A 11 -0.94 11.81 -8.48
CA VAL A 11 -0.80 10.61 -9.32
C VAL A 11 0.01 9.54 -8.58
N LEU A 12 1.18 9.92 -8.05
CA LEU A 12 2.05 9.00 -7.31
C LEU A 12 1.35 8.41 -6.08
N GLY A 13 0.59 9.23 -5.33
CA GLY A 13 -0.14 8.79 -4.15
C GLY A 13 -1.22 7.75 -4.47
N ARG A 14 -1.92 7.89 -5.61
CA ARG A 14 -2.87 6.86 -6.06
C ARG A 14 -2.18 5.55 -6.45
N GLU A 15 -1.03 5.63 -7.13
CA GLU A 15 -0.22 4.44 -7.41
C GLU A 15 0.31 3.78 -6.13
N TRP A 16 0.68 4.57 -5.12
CA TRP A 16 1.15 4.04 -3.83
C TRP A 16 0.04 3.41 -2.99
N LEU A 17 -1.17 3.98 -3.00
CA LEU A 17 -2.34 3.35 -2.40
C LEU A 17 -2.62 1.99 -3.05
N LEU A 18 -2.59 1.95 -4.39
CA LEU A 18 -2.83 0.71 -5.12
C LEU A 18 -1.69 -0.30 -4.97
N HIS A 19 -0.44 0.14 -4.82
CA HIS A 19 0.67 -0.72 -4.42
C HIS A 19 0.36 -1.45 -3.11
N GLY A 20 -0.09 -0.74 -2.07
CA GLY A 20 -0.50 -1.37 -0.80
C GLY A 20 -1.64 -2.38 -1.00
N HIS A 21 -2.66 -2.00 -1.76
CA HIS A 21 -3.80 -2.87 -2.07
C HIS A 21 -3.40 -4.16 -2.83
N LEU A 22 -2.46 -4.06 -3.76
CA LEU A 22 -2.04 -5.17 -4.62
C LEU A 22 -1.16 -6.20 -3.90
N GLN A 23 -0.74 -5.95 -2.66
CA GLN A 23 -0.02 -6.93 -1.85
C GLN A 23 -0.78 -8.25 -1.79
N ASP A 24 -2.07 -8.23 -1.49
CA ASP A 24 -2.87 -9.46 -1.32
C ASP A 24 -3.06 -10.22 -2.63
N ARG A 25 -2.94 -9.54 -3.77
CA ARG A 25 -2.99 -10.19 -5.10
C ARG A 25 -1.72 -10.98 -5.41
N ILE A 26 -0.73 -10.91 -4.52
CA ILE A 26 0.56 -11.58 -4.64
C ILE A 26 0.81 -12.48 -3.43
N GLY A 27 0.54 -11.98 -2.22
CA GLY A 27 0.66 -12.70 -0.96
C GLY A 27 -0.34 -13.83 -0.82
N MET A 28 -1.64 -13.58 -1.02
CA MET A 28 -2.67 -14.60 -0.81
C MET A 28 -2.54 -15.79 -1.77
N PRO A 29 -2.28 -15.61 -3.09
CA PRO A 29 -1.98 -16.74 -3.97
C PRO A 29 -0.78 -17.59 -3.51
N GLN A 30 0.23 -16.97 -2.89
CA GLN A 30 1.37 -17.73 -2.35
C GLN A 30 0.99 -18.53 -1.11
N VAL A 31 0.17 -17.98 -0.21
CA VAL A 31 -0.39 -18.74 0.92
C VAL A 31 -1.23 -19.92 0.41
N MET A 32 -2.07 -19.71 -0.61
CA MET A 32 -2.89 -20.76 -1.22
C MET A 32 -2.08 -21.87 -1.89
N ALA A 33 -0.79 -21.68 -2.15
CA ALA A 33 0.07 -22.73 -2.68
C ALA A 33 0.33 -23.87 -1.67
N PHE A 34 0.13 -23.63 -0.37
CA PHE A 34 0.36 -24.61 0.70
C PHE A 34 -0.70 -24.65 1.80
N ALA A 35 -1.67 -23.73 1.80
CA ALA A 35 -2.76 -23.65 2.78
C ALA A 35 -4.14 -23.74 2.12
N THR A 36 -5.19 -24.00 2.92
CA THR A 36 -6.57 -23.97 2.41
C THR A 36 -7.03 -22.52 2.17
N ARG A 37 -8.15 -22.38 1.44
CA ARG A 37 -8.79 -21.06 1.21
C ARG A 37 -9.16 -20.39 2.52
N GLU A 38 -9.72 -21.14 3.48
CA GLU A 38 -10.11 -20.61 4.80
C GLU A 38 -8.90 -20.13 5.59
N GLN A 39 -7.79 -20.90 5.57
CA GLN A 39 -6.57 -20.48 6.23
C GLN A 39 -5.97 -19.23 5.57
N MET A 40 -6.03 -19.10 4.24
CA MET A 40 -5.64 -17.87 3.56
C MET A 40 -6.53 -16.69 4.00
N GLN A 41 -7.84 -16.89 4.12
CA GLN A 41 -8.77 -15.86 4.62
C GLN A 41 -8.41 -15.44 6.05
N ASP A 42 -8.04 -16.39 6.92
CA ASP A 42 -7.57 -16.07 8.27
C ASP A 42 -6.31 -15.20 8.25
N ILE A 43 -5.36 -15.48 7.34
CA ILE A 43 -4.18 -14.62 7.16
C ILE A 43 -4.60 -13.20 6.73
N ALA A 44 -5.48 -13.08 5.75
CA ALA A 44 -5.99 -11.78 5.29
C ALA A 44 -6.74 -11.02 6.40
N ILE A 45 -7.56 -11.69 7.20
CA ILE A 45 -8.24 -11.06 8.33
C ILE A 45 -7.21 -10.53 9.33
N VAL A 46 -6.25 -11.36 9.74
CA VAL A 46 -5.26 -11.01 10.76
C VAL A 46 -4.34 -9.87 10.28
N GLU A 47 -3.88 -9.91 9.03
CA GLU A 47 -2.95 -8.90 8.52
C GLU A 47 -3.58 -7.50 8.57
N TRP A 48 -4.83 -7.37 8.10
CA TRP A 48 -5.55 -6.10 8.02
C TRP A 48 -5.97 -5.64 9.42
N MET A 49 -6.46 -6.55 10.27
CA MET A 49 -6.86 -6.19 11.64
C MET A 49 -5.67 -5.76 12.52
N ALA A 50 -4.45 -6.19 12.20
CA ALA A 50 -3.25 -5.78 12.92
C ALA A 50 -2.53 -4.56 12.32
N ALA A 51 -2.64 -4.34 11.01
CA ALA A 51 -2.05 -3.19 10.33
C ALA A 51 -2.91 -1.92 10.43
N SER A 52 -4.21 -2.03 10.10
CA SER A 52 -5.12 -0.90 9.94
C SER A 52 -5.21 0.00 11.15
N PRO A 53 -5.25 -0.56 12.38
CA PRO A 53 -5.23 0.26 13.56
C PRO A 53 -4.00 1.18 13.67
N VAL A 54 -2.83 0.64 13.33
CA VAL A 54 -1.55 1.33 13.50
C VAL A 54 -1.46 2.50 12.54
N TYR A 55 -1.67 2.27 11.24
CA TYR A 55 -1.52 3.33 10.25
C TYR A 55 -2.68 4.34 10.24
N SER A 56 -3.89 3.95 10.66
CA SER A 56 -5.03 4.89 10.76
C SER A 56 -4.76 5.96 11.82
N ALA A 57 -4.25 5.58 12.98
CA ALA A 57 -3.90 6.54 14.03
C ALA A 57 -2.73 7.46 13.63
N ARG A 58 -1.78 6.95 12.83
CA ARG A 58 -0.70 7.78 12.28
C ARG A 58 -1.22 8.81 11.29
N THR A 59 -2.07 8.38 10.35
CA THR A 59 -2.67 9.24 9.33
C THR A 59 -3.49 10.37 9.96
N GLN A 60 -4.30 10.07 10.98
CA GLN A 60 -5.02 11.06 11.79
C GLN A 60 -4.11 12.15 12.34
N ARG A 61 -2.99 11.77 12.99
CA ARG A 61 -2.02 12.71 13.55
C ARG A 61 -1.28 13.49 12.46
N ALA A 62 -0.93 12.83 11.36
CA ALA A 62 -0.18 13.44 10.26
C ALA A 62 -0.98 14.54 9.55
N LEU A 63 -2.28 14.32 9.37
CA LEU A 63 -3.21 15.20 8.67
C LEU A 63 -4.21 15.93 9.59
N ASN A 64 -3.93 15.92 10.89
CA ASN A 64 -4.60 16.75 11.90
C ASN A 64 -6.13 16.59 11.95
N PHE A 65 -6.64 15.36 11.87
CA PHE A 65 -8.07 15.10 12.11
C PHE A 65 -8.26 14.23 13.35
N GLU A 66 -8.99 14.75 14.33
CA GLU A 66 -9.15 14.17 15.68
C GLU A 66 -10.02 12.90 15.67
N PRO A 67 -9.72 11.89 16.51
CA PRO A 67 -10.56 10.72 16.68
C PRO A 67 -11.90 11.06 17.36
N GLY A 68 -12.85 10.13 17.26
CA GLY A 68 -14.07 10.14 18.08
C GLY A 68 -15.39 10.24 17.32
N THR A 69 -15.39 10.49 16.01
CA THR A 69 -16.62 10.65 15.23
C THR A 69 -16.63 9.79 13.96
N VAL A 70 -17.81 9.61 13.37
CA VAL A 70 -17.95 8.99 12.04
C VAL A 70 -17.21 9.79 10.96
N THR A 71 -17.12 11.11 11.10
CA THR A 71 -16.28 11.94 10.22
C THR A 71 -14.83 11.45 10.19
N THR A 72 -14.25 11.16 11.35
CA THR A 72 -12.87 10.64 11.44
C THR A 72 -12.72 9.30 10.74
N ILE A 73 -13.67 8.38 10.95
CA ILE A 73 -13.66 7.04 10.34
C ILE A 73 -13.66 7.17 8.82
N LEU A 74 -14.57 7.98 8.26
CA LEU A 74 -14.70 8.15 6.82
C LEU A 74 -13.52 8.91 6.21
N LYS A 75 -12.86 9.82 6.94
CA LYS A 75 -11.59 10.45 6.50
C LYS A 75 -10.44 9.45 6.44
N ASN A 76 -10.32 8.55 7.42
CA ASN A 76 -9.31 7.49 7.36
C ASN A 76 -9.52 6.61 6.12
N ILE A 77 -10.76 6.18 5.86
CA ILE A 77 -11.10 5.40 4.66
C ILE A 77 -10.66 6.12 3.38
N GLN A 78 -10.74 7.46 3.30
CA GLN A 78 -10.27 8.21 2.13
C GLN A 78 -8.75 8.21 1.94
N LEU A 79 -7.96 7.72 2.89
CA LEU A 79 -6.49 7.74 2.88
C LEU A 79 -5.88 6.36 3.19
N ASP A 80 -6.70 5.32 3.16
CA ASP A 80 -6.36 3.95 3.50
C ASP A 80 -5.88 3.19 2.25
N ILE A 81 -4.80 2.41 2.36
CA ILE A 81 -4.30 1.55 1.27
C ILE A 81 -5.30 0.47 0.82
N GLY A 82 -6.30 0.14 1.65
CA GLY A 82 -7.46 -0.68 1.28
C GLY A 82 -8.48 0.05 0.41
N ALA A 83 -8.35 1.37 0.26
CA ALA A 83 -9.26 2.24 -0.50
C ALA A 83 -8.53 3.09 -1.57
N PRO A 84 -7.70 2.51 -2.46
CA PRO A 84 -7.08 3.25 -3.55
C PRO A 84 -8.15 3.96 -4.39
N HIS A 85 -7.97 5.27 -4.54
CA HIS A 85 -8.97 6.15 -5.17
C HIS A 85 -9.30 5.66 -6.57
N HIS A 86 -10.58 5.76 -6.97
CA HIS A 86 -11.12 5.27 -8.25
C HIS A 86 -11.11 3.74 -8.44
N PHE A 87 -10.11 3.01 -7.95
CA PHE A 87 -10.08 1.55 -8.05
C PHE A 87 -11.06 0.89 -7.06
N MET A 88 -11.11 1.36 -5.82
CA MET A 88 -12.15 0.95 -4.86
C MET A 88 -13.32 1.94 -4.79
N ASP A 89 -13.28 3.04 -5.58
CA ASP A 89 -14.29 4.11 -5.73
C ASP A 89 -15.26 4.31 -4.54
N PHE A 90 -14.71 4.41 -3.33
CA PHE A 90 -15.49 4.68 -2.12
C PHE A 90 -16.20 6.02 -2.25
N ARG A 91 -17.50 6.00 -1.98
CA ARG A 91 -18.38 7.16 -1.87
C ARG A 91 -18.94 7.19 -0.47
N CYS A 92 -18.88 8.34 0.18
CA CYS A 92 -19.16 8.44 1.60
C CYS A 92 -20.17 9.55 1.86
N ARG A 93 -20.97 9.40 2.90
CA ARG A 93 -21.84 10.44 3.43
C ARG A 93 -21.79 10.42 4.95
N VAL A 94 -21.55 11.59 5.54
CA VAL A 94 -21.73 11.84 6.97
C VAL A 94 -23.15 12.36 7.18
N HIS A 95 -23.87 11.80 8.15
CA HIS A 95 -25.17 12.32 8.59
C HIS A 95 -25.03 13.18 9.84
N ASP A 96 -24.27 12.69 10.83
CA ASP A 96 -23.92 13.38 12.07
C ASP A 96 -22.65 12.74 12.70
N ASP A 97 -22.29 13.13 13.92
CA ASP A 97 -21.08 12.64 14.60
C ASP A 97 -21.09 11.12 14.84
N ASN A 98 -22.27 10.50 14.90
CA ASN A 98 -22.46 9.09 15.22
C ASN A 98 -22.97 8.25 14.04
N HIS A 99 -23.39 8.86 12.93
CA HIS A 99 -23.99 8.16 11.81
C HIS A 99 -23.42 8.62 10.46
N GLY A 100 -23.13 7.64 9.60
CA GLY A 100 -22.74 7.85 8.21
C GLY A 100 -22.90 6.56 7.41
N GLU A 101 -22.51 6.63 6.15
CA GLU A 101 -22.58 5.52 5.21
C GLU A 101 -21.46 5.62 4.18
N PHE A 102 -21.06 4.49 3.61
CA PHE A 102 -20.27 4.45 2.40
C PHE A 102 -20.75 3.37 1.45
N TRP A 103 -20.50 3.56 0.16
CA TRP A 103 -20.78 2.58 -0.88
C TRP A 103 -19.68 2.61 -1.94
N LEU A 104 -19.46 1.48 -2.60
CA LEU A 104 -18.45 1.37 -3.64
C LEU A 104 -19.13 1.43 -5.00
N ALA A 105 -18.95 2.54 -5.72
CA ALA A 105 -19.45 2.67 -7.09
C ALA A 105 -18.69 1.75 -8.06
N HIS A 106 -17.44 1.43 -7.73
CA HIS A 106 -16.62 0.37 -8.30
C HIS A 106 -15.80 -0.26 -7.16
N CYS A 107 -15.70 -1.58 -7.12
CA CYS A 107 -14.89 -2.31 -6.14
C CYS A 107 -13.94 -3.21 -6.91
N GLY A 108 -12.68 -2.80 -7.05
CA GLY A 108 -11.67 -3.54 -7.80
C GLY A 108 -11.41 -4.92 -7.19
N ALA A 109 -11.44 -5.04 -5.86
CA ALA A 109 -11.34 -6.32 -5.19
C ALA A 109 -12.45 -7.30 -5.61
N LEU A 110 -13.70 -6.83 -5.72
CA LEU A 110 -14.81 -7.63 -6.22
C LEU A 110 -14.60 -8.04 -7.68
N MET A 111 -14.14 -7.12 -8.52
CA MET A 111 -13.90 -7.42 -9.94
C MET A 111 -12.82 -8.49 -10.12
N ASP A 112 -11.89 -8.60 -9.19
CA ASP A 112 -10.87 -9.64 -9.19
C ASP A 112 -11.43 -11.02 -8.76
N VAL A 113 -12.26 -11.07 -7.71
CA VAL A 113 -12.72 -12.35 -7.12
C VAL A 113 -14.04 -12.87 -7.68
N GLU A 114 -14.89 -12.02 -8.25
CA GLU A 114 -16.18 -12.43 -8.81
C GLU A 114 -16.04 -13.48 -9.93
N PRO A 115 -15.07 -13.38 -10.86
CA PRO A 115 -14.80 -14.44 -11.83
C PRO A 115 -14.35 -15.77 -11.22
N MET A 116 -13.89 -15.77 -9.97
CA MET A 116 -13.43 -16.97 -9.25
C MET A 116 -14.58 -17.75 -8.60
N GLY A 117 -15.79 -17.20 -8.59
CA GLY A 117 -17.01 -17.85 -8.12
C GLY A 117 -17.50 -17.38 -6.74
N GLU A 118 -18.74 -17.75 -6.41
CA GLU A 118 -19.47 -17.25 -5.24
C GLU A 118 -18.74 -17.52 -3.90
N GLU A 119 -18.00 -18.62 -3.78
CA GLU A 119 -17.24 -18.93 -2.55
C GLU A 119 -16.11 -17.93 -2.28
N PHE A 120 -15.44 -17.43 -3.33
CA PHE A 120 -14.42 -16.39 -3.19
C PHE A 120 -15.05 -15.03 -2.93
N VAL A 121 -16.20 -14.75 -3.55
CA VAL A 121 -16.99 -13.54 -3.28
C VAL A 121 -17.44 -13.50 -1.83
N GLN A 122 -17.98 -14.61 -1.31
CA GLN A 122 -18.41 -14.69 0.09
C GLN A 122 -17.22 -14.53 1.04
N GLY A 123 -16.11 -15.22 0.77
CA GLY A 123 -14.88 -15.08 1.53
C GLY A 123 -14.40 -13.63 1.66
N MET A 124 -14.36 -12.91 0.54
CA MET A 124 -13.90 -11.53 0.53
C MET A 124 -14.92 -10.55 1.11
N CYS A 125 -16.16 -10.55 0.60
CA CYS A 125 -17.17 -9.53 0.92
C CYS A 125 -17.90 -9.76 2.25
N HIS A 126 -17.76 -10.94 2.86
CA HIS A 126 -18.37 -11.27 4.14
C HIS A 126 -17.29 -11.58 5.17
N ASP A 127 -16.52 -12.63 4.94
CA ASP A 127 -15.68 -13.20 5.99
C ASP A 127 -14.48 -12.30 6.29
N ILE A 128 -13.88 -11.68 5.26
CA ILE A 128 -12.78 -10.71 5.41
C ILE A 128 -13.29 -9.30 5.71
N GLU A 129 -14.20 -8.75 4.90
CA GLU A 129 -14.64 -7.35 5.02
C GLU A 129 -15.35 -7.03 6.36
N ASP A 130 -16.19 -7.93 6.91
CA ASP A 130 -16.92 -7.66 8.16
C ASP A 130 -15.98 -7.35 9.35
N PRO A 131 -15.02 -8.23 9.71
CA PRO A 131 -14.13 -7.97 10.84
C PRO A 131 -13.12 -6.86 10.53
N THR A 132 -12.65 -6.74 9.29
CA THR A 132 -11.62 -5.76 8.93
C THR A 132 -12.15 -4.33 8.91
N PHE A 133 -13.38 -4.10 8.45
CA PHE A 133 -14.01 -2.76 8.54
C PHE A 133 -14.21 -2.31 9.99
N ASP A 134 -14.65 -3.22 10.88
CA ASP A 134 -14.74 -2.90 12.31
C ASP A 134 -13.35 -2.57 12.90
N ALA A 135 -12.30 -3.29 12.48
CA ALA A 135 -10.92 -3.02 12.91
C ALA A 135 -10.34 -1.70 12.36
N THR A 136 -10.73 -1.25 11.17
CA THR A 136 -10.37 0.10 10.69
C THR A 136 -11.08 1.17 11.51
N ALA A 137 -12.35 0.95 11.86
CA ALA A 137 -13.15 1.93 12.60
C ALA A 137 -12.75 2.07 14.08
N VAL A 138 -12.35 0.96 14.73
CA VAL A 138 -12.09 0.90 16.19
C VAL A 138 -11.05 1.91 16.66
N MET A 139 -10.06 2.23 15.82
CA MET A 139 -9.03 3.22 16.17
C MET A 139 -9.51 4.65 16.19
N SER A 140 -10.56 4.96 15.43
CA SER A 140 -11.19 6.28 15.49
C SER A 140 -12.21 6.32 16.63
N HIS A 141 -12.95 5.23 16.85
CA HIS A 141 -13.90 5.13 17.97
C HIS A 141 -14.16 3.66 18.34
N PRO A 142 -13.94 3.24 19.61
CA PRO A 142 -13.99 1.83 19.98
C PRO A 142 -15.39 1.19 19.87
N LYS A 143 -16.45 1.99 19.88
CA LYS A 143 -17.84 1.53 19.72
C LYS A 143 -18.42 1.71 18.31
N ALA A 144 -17.56 2.02 17.34
CA ALA A 144 -17.99 2.06 15.94
C ALA A 144 -18.30 0.65 15.44
N LYS A 145 -19.33 0.55 14.61
CA LYS A 145 -19.75 -0.66 13.91
C LYS A 145 -20.01 -0.31 12.45
N ILE A 146 -19.42 -1.08 11.54
CA ILE A 146 -19.65 -0.96 10.10
C ILE A 146 -20.48 -2.16 9.63
N ARG A 147 -21.71 -1.94 9.13
CA ARG A 147 -22.64 -3.03 8.80
C ARG A 147 -23.19 -2.89 7.38
N PRO A 148 -23.33 -4.00 6.65
CA PRO A 148 -23.77 -3.93 5.26
C PRO A 148 -25.27 -3.63 5.20
N ILE A 149 -25.65 -2.69 4.33
CA ILE A 149 -27.01 -2.57 3.80
C ILE A 149 -27.20 -3.62 2.71
N HIS A 150 -26.19 -3.74 1.83
CA HIS A 150 -26.05 -4.87 0.91
C HIS A 150 -24.60 -5.08 0.52
N ARG A 151 -24.31 -6.28 0.02
CA ARG A 151 -23.01 -6.68 -0.46
C ARG A 151 -23.16 -7.79 -1.52
N PRO A 152 -22.09 -8.08 -2.29
CA PRO A 152 -22.06 -9.23 -3.19
C PRO A 152 -22.31 -10.56 -2.47
N PRO A 153 -22.69 -11.65 -3.18
CA PRO A 153 -22.82 -11.78 -4.64
C PRO A 153 -23.84 -10.82 -5.25
N ARG A 154 -23.51 -10.24 -6.41
CA ARG A 154 -24.37 -9.25 -7.07
C ARG A 154 -25.58 -9.93 -7.70
N VAL A 155 -26.77 -9.61 -7.20
CA VAL A 155 -28.06 -10.06 -7.76
C VAL A 155 -28.96 -8.84 -8.00
N PRO A 156 -29.27 -8.50 -9.28
CA PRO A 156 -28.68 -9.05 -10.51
C PRO A 156 -27.18 -8.78 -10.63
N ALA A 157 -26.49 -9.46 -11.55
CA ALA A 157 -25.02 -9.37 -11.70
C ALA A 157 -24.53 -7.96 -12.06
N ASP A 158 -25.40 -7.05 -12.50
CA ASP A 158 -25.13 -5.64 -12.79
C ASP A 158 -25.54 -4.70 -11.64
N ARG A 159 -25.79 -5.22 -10.43
CA ARG A 159 -26.18 -4.39 -9.28
C ARG A 159 -25.10 -3.35 -8.94
N HIS A 160 -25.54 -2.09 -8.87
CA HIS A 160 -24.77 -0.96 -8.34
C HIS A 160 -25.52 -0.24 -7.20
N PRO A 161 -24.80 0.38 -6.24
CA PRO A 161 -23.36 0.24 -6.02
C PRO A 161 -22.99 -1.21 -5.67
N HIS A 162 -21.73 -1.61 -5.85
CA HIS A 162 -21.29 -2.99 -5.65
C HIS A 162 -21.59 -3.47 -4.22
N CYS A 163 -21.34 -2.62 -3.23
CA CYS A 163 -21.76 -2.78 -1.84
C CYS A 163 -22.12 -1.43 -1.22
N HIS A 164 -22.86 -1.45 -0.13
CA HIS A 164 -23.29 -0.27 0.63
C HIS A 164 -23.35 -0.62 2.11
N TRP A 165 -22.78 0.23 2.95
CA TRP A 165 -22.54 0.01 4.36
C TRP A 165 -22.95 1.23 5.19
N THR A 166 -23.46 0.98 6.39
CA THR A 166 -23.60 2.00 7.43
C THR A 166 -22.35 2.03 8.30
N VAL A 167 -22.02 3.22 8.81
CA VAL A 167 -21.03 3.45 9.85
C VAL A 167 -21.77 4.08 11.02
N THR A 168 -21.83 3.37 12.15
CA THR A 168 -22.57 3.83 13.33
C THR A 168 -21.70 3.73 14.58
N ILE A 169 -21.62 4.81 15.36
CA ILE A 169 -21.11 4.76 16.72
C ILE A 169 -22.29 4.42 17.63
N VAL A 170 -22.25 3.24 18.24
CA VAL A 170 -23.35 2.75 19.09
C VAL A 170 -22.98 3.00 20.56
N PRO A 171 -23.57 4.01 21.25
CA PRO A 171 -23.11 4.43 22.57
C PRO A 171 -23.14 3.32 23.63
N ASP A 172 -24.11 2.42 23.55
CA ASP A 172 -24.32 1.33 24.51
C ASP A 172 -23.70 -0.01 24.07
N ALA A 173 -22.98 -0.04 22.94
CA ALA A 173 -22.31 -1.27 22.50
C ALA A 173 -21.02 -1.53 23.29
N ASP A 174 -20.69 -2.82 23.43
CA ASP A 174 -19.39 -3.24 23.87
C ASP A 174 -18.31 -2.74 22.88
N PRO A 175 -17.20 -2.18 23.39
CA PRO A 175 -16.05 -1.83 22.58
C PRO A 175 -15.61 -3.01 21.69
N VAL A 176 -15.32 -2.74 20.42
CA VAL A 176 -14.56 -3.68 19.60
C VAL A 176 -13.16 -3.78 20.19
N GLU A 177 -12.71 -4.98 20.48
CA GLU A 177 -11.33 -5.21 20.90
C GLU A 177 -10.41 -5.21 19.68
N SER A 178 -9.29 -4.49 19.75
CA SER A 178 -8.26 -4.58 18.72
C SER A 178 -7.65 -5.97 18.73
N HIS A 179 -7.31 -6.49 17.54
CA HIS A 179 -6.62 -7.77 17.43
C HIS A 179 -5.27 -7.72 18.19
N PRO A 180 -4.88 -8.78 18.95
CA PRO A 180 -3.65 -8.76 19.74
C PRO A 180 -2.39 -8.43 18.94
N ASN A 181 -2.32 -8.86 17.67
CA ASN A 181 -1.19 -8.56 16.80
C ASN A 181 -1.04 -7.06 16.49
N ALA A 182 -2.08 -6.23 16.63
CA ALA A 182 -1.95 -4.78 16.45
C ALA A 182 -0.92 -4.19 17.42
N ALA A 183 -0.84 -4.70 18.66
CA ALA A 183 0.17 -4.28 19.63
C ALA A 183 1.59 -4.75 19.25
N ILE A 184 1.72 -5.93 18.64
CA ILE A 184 3.00 -6.45 18.15
C ILE A 184 3.49 -5.60 16.98
N VAL A 185 2.61 -5.33 16.01
CA VAL A 185 2.91 -4.48 14.85
C VAL A 185 3.23 -3.04 15.28
N ALA A 186 2.50 -2.49 16.25
CA ALA A 186 2.75 -1.15 16.80
C ALA A 186 4.10 -0.99 17.51
N ALA A 187 4.72 -2.10 17.95
CA ALA A 187 6.03 -2.08 18.60
C ALA A 187 7.21 -1.97 17.60
N SER A 188 6.93 -2.06 16.30
CA SER A 188 7.94 -1.89 15.24
C SER A 188 8.46 -0.47 15.13
N SER A 189 9.67 -0.32 14.59
CA SER A 189 10.26 0.99 14.31
C SER A 189 9.43 1.73 13.27
N ILE A 190 9.00 1.05 12.19
CA ILE A 190 8.14 1.67 11.15
C ILE A 190 6.85 2.28 11.71
N ALA A 191 6.25 1.67 12.74
CA ALA A 191 5.04 2.19 13.37
C ALA A 191 5.27 3.50 14.13
N SER A 192 6.51 3.82 14.51
CA SER A 192 6.86 4.95 15.38
C SER A 192 7.74 6.02 14.73
N ILE A 193 8.24 5.81 13.51
CA ILE A 193 9.03 6.83 12.81
C ILE A 193 8.26 8.14 12.62
N ASP A 194 9.00 9.24 12.64
CA ASP A 194 8.53 10.53 12.14
C ASP A 194 8.62 10.56 10.61
N VAL A 195 7.65 11.19 9.96
CA VAL A 195 7.71 11.51 8.53
C VAL A 195 8.31 12.90 8.33
N GLU A 196 9.03 13.08 7.22
CA GLU A 196 9.63 14.37 6.90
C GLU A 196 8.52 15.40 6.63
N ARG A 197 8.58 16.54 7.32
CA ARG A 197 7.68 17.67 7.08
C ARG A 197 8.44 18.73 6.28
N PRO A 198 8.07 19.00 5.01
CA PRO A 198 8.75 20.01 4.22
C PRO A 198 8.69 21.39 4.89
N ALA A 199 9.82 22.09 4.92
CA ALA A 199 9.93 23.39 5.62
C ALA A 199 9.14 24.53 4.94
N GLY A 200 8.71 24.33 3.70
CA GLY A 200 7.99 25.34 2.93
C GLY A 200 7.17 24.71 1.82
N ASP A 201 6.34 25.56 1.23
CA ASP A 201 5.48 25.18 0.12
C ASP A 201 6.23 25.34 -1.21
N ALA A 202 6.22 24.31 -2.05
CA ALA A 202 6.84 24.38 -3.36
C ALA A 202 5.94 25.10 -4.39
N GLU A 203 4.63 25.16 -4.11
CA GLU A 203 3.62 25.75 -5.00
C GLU A 203 2.38 26.16 -4.20
N PRO A 204 1.72 27.28 -4.51
CA PRO A 204 0.62 27.77 -3.68
C PRO A 204 -0.65 26.90 -3.75
N GLY A 205 -1.42 26.92 -2.67
CA GLY A 205 -2.81 26.44 -2.62
C GLY A 205 -2.95 25.03 -2.03
N GLY A 206 -4.21 24.58 -1.95
CA GLY A 206 -4.58 23.34 -1.27
C GLY A 206 -4.63 23.48 0.26
N TRP A 207 -5.12 22.44 0.92
CA TRP A 207 -5.29 22.42 2.37
C TRP A 207 -4.00 22.03 3.07
N ALA A 208 -3.66 22.76 4.14
CA ALA A 208 -2.46 22.51 4.93
C ALA A 208 -2.57 21.20 5.76
N ASP A 209 -3.79 20.73 5.98
CA ASP A 209 -4.12 19.47 6.65
C ASP A 209 -5.53 19.03 6.24
N TYR A 210 -6.09 18.01 6.92
CA TYR A 210 -7.47 17.58 6.72
C TYR A 210 -8.31 17.77 8.01
N SER A 211 -8.05 18.82 8.79
CA SER A 211 -8.75 19.12 10.05
C SER A 211 -10.18 19.66 9.85
N GLY A 212 -10.46 20.25 8.67
CA GLY A 212 -11.75 20.86 8.33
C GLY A 212 -12.93 19.87 8.22
N PRO A 213 -14.10 20.29 7.71
CA PRO A 213 -15.24 19.40 7.52
C PRO A 213 -14.92 18.19 6.63
N PHE A 214 -15.70 17.10 6.78
CA PHE A 214 -15.64 15.98 5.84
C PHE A 214 -15.99 16.44 4.43
N ASP A 215 -15.21 15.99 3.44
CA ASP A 215 -15.50 16.24 2.03
C ASP A 215 -15.74 14.93 1.28
N PRO A 216 -16.97 14.65 0.82
CA PRO A 216 -17.27 13.42 0.08
C PRO A 216 -16.56 13.32 -1.28
N ASP A 217 -16.11 14.46 -1.81
CA ASP A 217 -15.42 14.58 -3.10
C ASP A 217 -13.92 14.92 -2.92
N PHE A 218 -13.35 14.60 -1.75
CA PHE A 218 -11.92 14.71 -1.49
C PHE A 218 -11.10 13.99 -2.58
N GLU A 219 -10.11 14.70 -3.09
CA GLU A 219 -9.08 14.17 -3.98
C GLU A 219 -7.71 14.56 -3.40
N LEU A 220 -6.68 13.76 -3.67
CA LEU A 220 -5.31 14.07 -3.20
C LEU A 220 -4.86 15.47 -3.62
N GLU A 221 -5.26 15.94 -4.81
CA GLU A 221 -4.97 17.29 -5.33
C GLU A 221 -5.51 18.45 -4.48
N ASP A 222 -6.45 18.19 -3.56
CA ASP A 222 -6.99 19.20 -2.65
C ASP A 222 -6.01 19.53 -1.51
N LEU A 223 -5.07 18.62 -1.20
CA LEU A 223 -4.03 18.87 -0.22
C LEU A 223 -2.95 19.79 -0.81
N SER A 224 -2.37 20.64 0.02
CA SER A 224 -1.21 21.46 -0.37
C SER A 224 -0.01 20.56 -0.67
N HIS A 225 0.98 21.06 -1.42
CA HIS A 225 2.18 20.28 -1.74
C HIS A 225 2.87 19.68 -0.49
N PRO A 226 3.18 20.43 0.59
CA PRO A 226 3.80 19.85 1.78
C PRO A 226 2.90 18.79 2.44
N THR A 227 1.59 18.99 2.43
CA THR A 227 0.62 18.03 2.99
C THR A 227 0.52 16.76 2.16
N LEU A 228 0.64 16.84 0.83
CA LEU A 228 0.78 15.67 -0.03
C LEU A 228 2.05 14.88 0.25
N VAL A 229 3.19 15.56 0.41
CA VAL A 229 4.44 14.88 0.76
C VAL A 229 4.31 14.13 2.08
N ILE A 230 3.60 14.69 3.07
CA ILE A 230 3.28 14.01 4.33
C ILE A 230 2.35 12.81 4.10
N ALA A 231 1.25 13.01 3.37
CA ALA A 231 0.27 11.96 3.09
C ALA A 231 0.90 10.76 2.37
N LEU A 232 1.72 11.00 1.34
CA LEU A 232 2.40 9.93 0.61
C LEU A 232 3.37 9.15 1.49
N GLN A 233 4.10 9.81 2.39
CA GLN A 233 4.96 9.11 3.35
C GLN A 233 4.15 8.20 4.27
N GLU A 234 3.01 8.66 4.76
CA GLU A 234 2.12 7.81 5.54
C GLU A 234 1.56 6.65 4.70
N VAL A 235 1.20 6.85 3.44
CA VAL A 235 0.80 5.76 2.51
C VAL A 235 1.90 4.70 2.38
N ALA A 236 3.17 5.12 2.22
CA ALA A 236 4.30 4.19 2.19
C ALA A 236 4.46 3.43 3.52
N VAL A 237 4.27 4.12 4.66
CA VAL A 237 4.25 3.47 5.98
C VAL A 237 3.16 2.40 6.05
N GLN A 238 1.95 2.66 5.55
CA GLN A 238 0.86 1.67 5.57
C GLN A 238 1.28 0.39 4.82
N SER A 239 1.93 0.51 3.65
CA SER A 239 2.42 -0.64 2.89
C SER A 239 3.45 -1.47 3.68
N HIS A 240 4.43 -0.82 4.29
CA HIS A 240 5.42 -1.53 5.14
C HIS A 240 4.77 -2.21 6.35
N VAL A 241 3.82 -1.55 7.00
CA VAL A 241 3.10 -2.07 8.15
C VAL A 241 2.22 -3.26 7.75
N LEU A 242 1.54 -3.19 6.59
CA LEU A 242 0.72 -4.28 6.07
C LEU A 242 1.57 -5.51 5.76
N PHE A 243 2.73 -5.35 5.11
CA PHE A 243 3.61 -6.48 4.82
C PHE A 243 4.18 -7.13 6.09
N ARG A 244 4.58 -6.31 7.07
CA ARG A 244 4.99 -6.81 8.38
C ARG A 244 3.88 -7.64 9.01
N SER A 245 2.66 -7.13 8.95
CA SER A 245 1.47 -7.79 9.50
C SER A 245 1.18 -9.12 8.82
N TYR A 246 1.30 -9.17 7.49
CA TYR A 246 1.21 -10.38 6.67
C TYR A 246 2.24 -11.44 7.11
N LEU A 247 3.53 -11.07 7.20
CA LEU A 247 4.58 -12.01 7.60
C LEU A 247 4.41 -12.50 9.05
N LEU A 248 3.96 -11.63 9.95
CA LEU A 248 3.61 -12.02 11.32
C LEU A 248 2.46 -13.05 11.33
N ALA A 249 1.40 -12.81 10.56
CA ALA A 249 0.27 -13.73 10.45
C ALA A 249 0.71 -15.09 9.90
N VAL A 250 1.51 -15.10 8.83
CA VAL A 250 2.07 -16.34 8.25
C VAL A 250 2.97 -17.06 9.25
N SER A 251 3.82 -16.34 9.98
CA SER A 251 4.69 -16.94 11.01
C SER A 251 3.88 -17.62 12.12
N GLN A 252 2.85 -16.94 12.63
CA GLN A 252 2.03 -17.49 13.70
C GLN A 252 1.23 -18.72 13.26
N ALA A 253 0.74 -18.73 12.03
CA ALA A 253 -0.06 -19.83 11.51
C ALA A 253 0.79 -21.01 11.03
N PHE A 254 1.95 -20.76 10.41
CA PHE A 254 2.71 -21.75 9.66
C PHE A 254 4.22 -21.81 9.97
N GLY A 255 4.72 -20.92 10.82
CA GLY A 255 6.11 -20.86 11.28
C GLY A 255 7.04 -20.04 10.39
N GLU A 256 8.19 -19.65 10.97
CA GLU A 256 9.24 -18.84 10.33
C GLU A 256 9.84 -19.47 9.06
N GLU A 257 9.80 -20.80 8.93
CA GLU A 257 10.26 -21.47 7.71
C GLU A 257 9.38 -21.08 6.51
N ARG A 258 8.06 -21.04 6.68
CA ARG A 258 7.15 -20.60 5.62
C ARG A 258 7.28 -19.13 5.30
N VAL A 259 7.54 -18.29 6.30
CA VAL A 259 7.87 -16.87 6.06
C VAL A 259 9.05 -16.74 5.09
N ARG A 260 10.15 -17.48 5.32
CA ARG A 260 11.34 -17.45 4.46
C ARG A 260 11.07 -17.94 3.03
N GLU A 261 10.11 -18.83 2.85
CA GLU A 261 9.73 -19.32 1.52
C GLU A 261 8.84 -18.33 0.75
N VAL A 262 7.87 -17.69 1.42
CA VAL A 262 6.88 -16.82 0.73
C VAL A 262 7.34 -15.37 0.60
N ALA A 263 8.07 -14.85 1.60
CA ALA A 263 8.38 -13.42 1.65
C ALA A 263 9.16 -12.92 0.41
N PRO A 264 10.17 -13.65 -0.12
CA PRO A 264 10.85 -13.25 -1.34
C PRO A 264 9.91 -13.17 -2.53
N GLY A 265 9.00 -14.14 -2.69
CA GLY A 265 8.05 -14.15 -3.79
C GLY A 265 7.10 -12.95 -3.77
N VAL A 266 6.61 -12.58 -2.58
CA VAL A 266 5.76 -11.38 -2.42
C VAL A 266 6.54 -10.11 -2.77
N PHE A 267 7.78 -10.02 -2.31
CA PHE A 267 8.64 -8.89 -2.61
C PHE A 267 8.91 -8.76 -4.12
N ILE A 268 9.28 -9.86 -4.79
CA ILE A 268 9.56 -9.88 -6.24
C ILE A 268 8.34 -9.42 -7.03
N GLY A 269 7.18 -10.04 -6.79
CA GLY A 269 5.97 -9.72 -7.53
C GLY A 269 5.54 -8.27 -7.32
N LEU A 270 5.52 -7.80 -6.06
CA LEU A 270 4.99 -6.48 -5.74
C LEU A 270 5.92 -5.37 -6.21
N ALA A 271 7.23 -5.55 -6.03
CA ALA A 271 8.24 -4.59 -6.48
C ALA A 271 8.24 -4.45 -8.01
N GLY A 272 8.25 -5.56 -8.74
CA GLY A 272 8.22 -5.56 -10.19
C GLY A 272 6.93 -4.95 -10.77
N LEU A 273 5.76 -5.38 -10.28
CA LEU A 273 4.49 -4.84 -10.75
C LEU A 273 4.38 -3.33 -10.49
N THR A 274 4.80 -2.89 -9.31
CA THR A 274 4.76 -1.47 -8.95
C THR A 274 5.68 -0.66 -9.87
N ALA A 275 6.88 -1.15 -10.17
CA ALA A 275 7.77 -0.50 -11.14
C ALA A 275 7.15 -0.41 -12.54
N GLN A 276 6.48 -1.47 -13.02
CA GLN A 276 5.77 -1.47 -14.31
C GLN A 276 4.66 -0.42 -14.37
N ARG A 277 3.96 -0.19 -13.26
CA ARG A 277 2.89 0.82 -13.15
C ARG A 277 3.42 2.24 -13.03
N LEU A 278 4.48 2.44 -12.24
CA LEU A 278 5.07 3.75 -11.99
C LEU A 278 5.65 4.39 -13.26
N ARG A 279 6.21 3.60 -14.19
CA ARG A 279 6.77 4.12 -15.44
C ARG A 279 5.78 4.97 -16.25
N PRO A 280 4.64 4.42 -16.72
CA PRO A 280 3.66 5.20 -17.46
C PRO A 280 2.99 6.28 -16.58
N ALA A 281 2.69 5.99 -15.31
CA ALA A 281 2.02 6.95 -14.42
C ALA A 281 2.86 8.21 -14.18
N MET A 282 4.19 8.06 -14.09
CA MET A 282 5.13 9.15 -13.84
C MET A 282 5.77 9.73 -15.11
N GLY A 283 5.40 9.23 -16.28
CA GLY A 283 5.99 9.65 -17.56
C GLY A 283 7.50 9.38 -17.64
N ILE A 284 7.97 8.28 -17.06
CA ILE A 284 9.38 7.89 -17.09
C ILE A 284 9.67 7.21 -18.44
N GLU A 285 10.14 8.02 -19.39
CA GLU A 285 10.62 7.58 -20.71
C GLU A 285 12.08 7.12 -20.66
N GLY A 286 12.47 6.33 -21.67
CA GLY A 286 13.79 5.72 -21.80
C GLY A 286 13.88 4.32 -21.21
N ASP A 287 14.95 3.63 -21.59
CA ASP A 287 15.38 2.30 -21.14
C ASP A 287 16.84 2.32 -20.63
N ASP A 288 17.35 3.50 -20.27
CA ASP A 288 18.72 3.72 -19.79
C ASP A 288 18.83 3.72 -18.26
N ALA A 289 20.05 3.86 -17.76
CA ALA A 289 20.35 3.99 -16.33
C ALA A 289 19.61 5.18 -15.67
N ALA A 290 19.40 6.28 -16.39
CA ALA A 290 18.66 7.43 -15.86
C ALA A 290 17.18 7.10 -15.64
N ALA A 291 16.56 6.32 -16.51
CA ALA A 291 15.19 5.82 -16.35
C ALA A 291 15.09 4.85 -15.15
N ILE A 292 16.07 3.93 -14.98
CA ILE A 292 16.17 3.05 -13.81
C ILE A 292 16.23 3.88 -12.52
N ALA A 293 17.13 4.88 -12.45
CA ALA A 293 17.30 5.70 -11.27
C ALA A 293 16.03 6.48 -10.89
N LYS A 294 15.28 6.99 -11.89
CA LYS A 294 13.98 7.65 -11.66
C LYS A 294 12.97 6.71 -11.01
N VAL A 295 12.85 5.46 -11.47
CA VAL A 295 11.95 4.46 -10.88
C VAL A 295 12.35 4.16 -9.44
N LEU A 296 13.63 3.88 -9.18
CA LEU A 296 14.15 3.63 -7.83
C LEU A 296 13.89 4.82 -6.88
N HIS A 297 13.95 6.06 -7.37
CA HIS A 297 13.67 7.24 -6.57
C HIS A 297 12.20 7.39 -6.15
N VAL A 298 11.24 6.91 -6.94
CA VAL A 298 9.79 7.09 -6.68
C VAL A 298 9.09 5.80 -6.22
N HIS A 299 9.80 4.69 -6.14
CA HIS A 299 9.24 3.40 -5.73
C HIS A 299 8.90 3.39 -4.22
N PRO A 300 7.65 3.09 -3.81
CA PRO A 300 7.17 3.28 -2.43
C PRO A 300 7.93 2.46 -1.38
N MET A 301 8.43 1.28 -1.75
CA MET A 301 9.20 0.43 -0.82
C MET A 301 10.49 1.08 -0.30
N PHE A 302 10.99 2.13 -0.96
CA PHE A 302 12.15 2.89 -0.49
C PHE A 302 11.75 4.16 0.28
N TRP A 303 10.48 4.30 0.66
CA TRP A 303 9.95 5.46 1.38
C TRP A 303 9.23 5.03 2.66
N PRO A 304 9.15 5.90 3.68
CA PRO A 304 9.76 7.22 3.75
C PRO A 304 11.29 7.15 3.96
N ARG A 305 12.01 8.22 3.62
CA ARG A 305 13.48 8.28 3.79
C ARG A 305 13.93 8.26 5.25
N THR A 306 13.02 8.58 6.17
CA THR A 306 13.24 8.44 7.62
C THR A 306 13.23 6.98 8.08
N TYR A 307 12.66 6.06 7.29
CA TYR A 307 12.69 4.63 7.54
C TYR A 307 13.74 3.92 6.69
N VAL A 308 13.87 4.31 5.42
CA VAL A 308 14.81 3.74 4.44
C VAL A 308 15.75 4.82 3.93
N ASP A 309 16.99 4.85 4.43
CA ASP A 309 18.04 5.72 3.88
C ASP A 309 18.67 5.04 2.66
N VAL A 310 18.36 5.59 1.49
CA VAL A 310 18.82 5.05 0.22
C VAL A 310 19.45 6.13 -0.64
N SER A 311 20.51 5.73 -1.33
CA SER A 311 21.17 6.49 -2.39
C SER A 311 21.02 5.79 -3.71
N VAL A 312 20.88 6.59 -4.77
CA VAL A 312 20.78 6.13 -6.15
C VAL A 312 21.61 7.09 -6.97
N ASP A 313 22.71 6.59 -7.52
CA ASP A 313 23.68 7.37 -8.27
C ASP A 313 23.83 6.75 -9.67
N VAL A 314 23.54 7.54 -10.70
CA VAL A 314 23.80 7.15 -12.09
C VAL A 314 25.30 7.30 -12.35
N LEU A 315 25.97 6.20 -12.67
CA LEU A 315 27.42 6.18 -12.90
C LEU A 315 27.73 6.53 -14.36
N ASP A 316 26.96 5.95 -15.28
CA ASP A 316 26.97 6.21 -16.72
C ASP A 316 25.62 5.79 -17.33
N ASP A 317 25.54 5.64 -18.66
CA ASP A 317 24.29 5.33 -19.38
C ASP A 317 23.77 3.91 -19.11
N GLU A 318 24.61 3.00 -18.62
CA GLU A 318 24.31 1.57 -18.42
C GLU A 318 24.34 1.14 -16.94
N HIS A 319 24.96 1.93 -16.06
CA HIS A 319 25.21 1.56 -14.67
C HIS A 319 24.57 2.53 -13.65
N VAL A 320 23.84 1.97 -12.68
CA VAL A 320 23.30 2.69 -11.52
C VAL A 320 23.80 2.04 -10.24
N ARG A 321 24.45 2.82 -9.38
CA ARG A 321 24.71 2.40 -8.00
C ARG A 321 23.47 2.68 -7.15
N PHE A 322 23.01 1.67 -6.43
CA PHE A 322 21.96 1.77 -5.43
C PHE A 322 22.53 1.28 -4.09
N ALA A 323 22.47 2.09 -3.04
CA ALA A 323 22.95 1.68 -1.72
C ALA A 323 22.00 2.10 -0.61
N ILE A 324 21.85 1.21 0.38
CA ILE A 324 21.06 1.44 1.58
C ILE A 324 22.04 1.69 2.73
N ARG A 325 21.93 2.85 3.36
CA ARG A 325 22.72 3.23 4.54
C ARG A 325 22.09 2.72 5.82
N ASP A 326 22.75 2.98 6.94
CA ASP A 326 22.18 2.67 8.24
C ASP A 326 20.86 3.41 8.45
N CYS A 327 19.78 2.65 8.62
CA CYS A 327 18.42 3.19 8.75
C CYS A 327 17.52 2.26 9.57
N PRO A 328 16.38 2.73 10.08
CA PRO A 328 15.49 1.90 10.91
C PRO A 328 15.05 0.61 10.22
N ALA A 329 14.83 0.60 8.90
CA ALA A 329 14.39 -0.58 8.16
C ALA A 329 15.37 -1.77 8.20
N LEU A 330 16.67 -1.52 8.43
CA LEU A 330 17.70 -2.54 8.59
C LEU A 330 17.93 -2.95 10.05
N ASN A 331 17.32 -2.24 10.99
CA ASN A 331 17.54 -2.37 12.43
C ASN A 331 16.28 -2.77 13.20
N GLU A 332 15.23 -3.22 12.50
CA GLU A 332 14.07 -3.85 13.14
C GLU A 332 14.51 -5.12 13.89
N GLY A 333 13.83 -5.43 15.01
CA GLY A 333 14.16 -6.58 15.85
C GLY A 333 13.79 -7.95 15.26
N ASP A 334 13.18 -7.97 14.08
CA ASP A 334 12.68 -9.16 13.39
C ASP A 334 12.93 -9.07 11.87
N GLY A 335 12.68 -10.17 11.16
CA GLY A 335 12.83 -10.27 9.71
C GLY A 335 11.61 -9.82 8.90
N TYR A 336 10.66 -9.10 9.50
CA TYR A 336 9.38 -8.76 8.86
C TYR A 336 9.44 -7.43 8.12
N THR A 337 10.39 -7.31 7.20
CA THR A 337 10.58 -6.14 6.33
C THR A 337 10.92 -6.59 4.91
N TRP A 338 10.70 -5.73 3.90
CA TRP A 338 11.15 -6.01 2.52
C TRP A 338 12.66 -6.27 2.46
N PHE A 339 13.43 -5.47 3.20
CA PHE A 339 14.90 -5.49 3.15
C PHE A 339 15.52 -6.68 3.88
N ALA A 340 14.83 -7.24 4.87
CA ALA A 340 15.24 -8.51 5.48
C ALA A 340 15.18 -9.68 4.48
N GLN A 341 14.49 -9.52 3.35
CA GLN A 341 14.43 -10.52 2.28
C GLN A 341 15.56 -10.36 1.26
N LEU A 342 16.35 -9.27 1.33
CA LEU A 342 17.48 -9.09 0.43
C LEU A 342 18.58 -10.12 0.73
N GLY A 343 19.23 -10.62 -0.32
CA GLY A 343 20.09 -11.80 -0.29
C GLY A 343 19.39 -13.05 -0.84
N GLY A 344 20.16 -13.95 -1.45
CA GLY A 344 19.60 -15.13 -2.12
C GLY A 344 18.56 -14.75 -3.18
N ASP A 345 17.40 -15.42 -3.15
CA ASP A 345 16.32 -15.21 -4.12
C ASP A 345 15.66 -13.83 -4.03
N GLY A 346 15.65 -13.18 -2.86
CA GLY A 346 14.99 -11.88 -2.72
C GLY A 346 15.74 -10.73 -3.41
N ASN A 347 16.99 -10.93 -3.83
CA ASN A 347 17.68 -10.00 -4.75
C ASN A 347 16.96 -9.89 -6.10
N ARG A 348 16.21 -10.92 -6.52
CA ARG A 348 15.38 -10.88 -7.74
C ARG A 348 14.30 -9.79 -7.69
N ALA A 349 13.95 -9.28 -6.50
CA ALA A 349 13.04 -8.15 -6.40
C ALA A 349 13.66 -6.86 -6.95
N LEU A 350 14.99 -6.69 -6.79
CA LEU A 350 15.72 -5.57 -7.40
C LEU A 350 15.82 -5.75 -8.91
N ASP A 351 16.08 -6.98 -9.39
CA ASP A 351 16.01 -7.32 -10.82
C ASP A 351 14.64 -6.96 -11.41
N ALA A 352 13.56 -7.37 -10.74
CA ALA A 352 12.20 -7.11 -11.19
C ALA A 352 11.89 -5.60 -11.32
N ILE A 353 12.42 -4.76 -10.42
CA ILE A 353 12.29 -3.30 -10.52
C ILE A 353 13.02 -2.76 -11.75
N VAL A 354 14.29 -3.14 -11.95
CA VAL A 354 15.09 -2.58 -13.05
C VAL A 354 14.69 -3.13 -14.42
N GLN A 355 14.24 -4.39 -14.46
CA GLN A 355 13.72 -5.05 -15.67
C GLN A 355 12.39 -4.48 -16.13
N ALA A 356 11.62 -3.85 -15.23
CA ALA A 356 10.45 -3.07 -15.64
C ALA A 356 10.83 -1.87 -16.52
N VAL A 357 12.09 -1.38 -16.45
CA VAL A 357 12.63 -0.31 -17.28
C VAL A 357 13.32 -0.87 -18.53
N ASN A 358 14.29 -1.75 -18.33
CA ASN A 358 15.06 -2.39 -19.38
C ASN A 358 15.19 -3.89 -19.11
N PRO A 359 14.65 -4.77 -19.97
CA PRO A 359 14.66 -6.21 -19.72
C PRO A 359 16.07 -6.85 -19.74
N GLN A 360 17.08 -6.15 -20.25
CA GLN A 360 18.49 -6.58 -20.21
C GLN A 360 19.21 -6.09 -18.95
N ALA A 361 18.52 -5.42 -18.03
CA ALA A 361 19.08 -4.98 -16.77
C ALA A 361 19.08 -6.10 -15.71
N SER A 362 20.10 -6.10 -14.85
CA SER A 362 20.17 -6.92 -13.65
C SER A 362 20.86 -6.18 -12.51
N CYS A 363 20.48 -6.49 -11.27
CA CYS A 363 21.07 -5.97 -10.04
C CYS A 363 21.96 -7.03 -9.41
N HIS A 364 23.20 -6.67 -9.10
CA HIS A 364 24.09 -7.55 -8.35
C HIS A 364 24.67 -6.84 -7.12
N PRO A 365 24.91 -7.58 -6.01
CA PRO A 365 25.53 -6.99 -4.84
C PRO A 365 26.97 -6.58 -5.13
N VAL A 366 27.36 -5.41 -4.62
CA VAL A 366 28.72 -4.86 -4.74
C VAL A 366 29.27 -4.51 -3.35
N ALA A 367 30.56 -4.19 -3.29
CA ALA A 367 31.17 -3.76 -2.03
C ALA A 367 30.52 -2.47 -1.51
N VAL A 368 30.25 -2.44 -0.21
CA VAL A 368 29.78 -1.24 0.49
C VAL A 368 30.91 -0.23 0.66
N HIS A 369 30.56 1.05 0.58
CA HIS A 369 31.46 2.19 0.77
C HIS A 369 31.00 3.04 1.96
N GLY A 370 31.95 3.53 2.75
CA GLY A 370 31.65 4.47 3.83
C GLY A 370 30.67 3.91 4.86
N ASP A 371 29.48 4.51 4.93
CA ASP A 371 28.39 4.21 5.87
C ASP A 371 27.29 3.32 5.29
N GLU A 372 27.44 2.88 4.03
CA GLU A 372 26.53 1.94 3.39
C GLU A 372 26.50 0.58 4.15
N LYS A 373 25.31 0.00 4.27
CA LYS A 373 25.08 -1.33 4.85
C LYS A 373 24.83 -2.40 3.79
N LEU A 374 24.15 -2.00 2.71
CA LEU A 374 23.93 -2.82 1.53
C LEU A 374 24.21 -1.97 0.30
N ALA A 375 24.83 -2.55 -0.72
CA ALA A 375 25.10 -1.88 -1.98
C ALA A 375 24.88 -2.85 -3.14
N TYR A 376 24.27 -2.33 -4.19
CA TYR A 376 23.97 -3.03 -5.43
C TYR A 376 24.33 -2.14 -6.61
N GLU A 377 24.63 -2.79 -7.73
CA GLU A 377 24.77 -2.13 -9.01
C GLU A 377 23.76 -2.72 -9.98
N ALA A 378 22.90 -1.86 -10.52
CA ALA A 378 22.04 -2.20 -11.63
C ALA A 378 22.82 -1.94 -12.93
N VAL A 379 22.96 -2.98 -13.75
CA VAL A 379 23.72 -2.95 -14.99
C VAL A 379 22.82 -3.37 -16.13
N ILE A 380 22.76 -2.52 -17.16
CA ILE A 380 22.20 -2.84 -18.46
C ILE A 380 23.31 -3.49 -19.28
N ASP A 381 23.15 -4.75 -19.65
CA ASP A 381 24.07 -5.43 -20.59
C ASP A 381 23.39 -5.54 -21.96
N PRO A 382 23.74 -4.69 -22.95
CA PRO A 382 23.13 -4.74 -24.28
C PRO A 382 23.31 -6.08 -25.02
N ALA A 383 24.27 -6.91 -24.59
CA ALA A 383 24.51 -8.24 -25.14
C ALA A 383 23.70 -9.35 -24.43
N ALA A 384 23.11 -9.08 -23.27
CA ALA A 384 22.30 -10.05 -22.55
C ALA A 384 20.97 -10.34 -23.27
N GLU A 385 20.44 -11.54 -23.09
CA GLU A 385 19.07 -11.82 -23.53
C GLU A 385 18.08 -11.03 -22.65
N ALA A 386 17.01 -10.53 -23.25
CA ALA A 386 15.93 -9.88 -22.51
C ALA A 386 15.34 -10.86 -21.48
N ALA A 387 15.40 -10.50 -20.20
CA ALA A 387 14.88 -11.32 -19.12
C ALA A 387 13.37 -11.55 -19.28
N PRO A 388 12.87 -12.77 -19.05
CA PRO A 388 11.44 -13.01 -18.98
C PRO A 388 10.86 -12.31 -17.75
N GLU A 389 9.57 -11.96 -17.82
CA GLU A 389 8.86 -11.45 -16.65
C GLU A 389 8.88 -12.47 -15.50
N ALA A 390 9.17 -12.00 -14.29
CA ALA A 390 9.15 -12.83 -13.10
C ALA A 390 7.74 -13.42 -12.89
N PRO A 391 7.62 -14.75 -12.65
CA PRO A 391 6.32 -15.41 -12.55
C PRO A 391 5.44 -14.81 -11.43
N GLU A 392 6.06 -14.30 -10.37
CA GLU A 392 5.39 -13.63 -9.25
C GLU A 392 4.65 -12.35 -9.67
N ILE A 393 5.13 -11.65 -10.71
CA ILE A 393 4.42 -10.50 -11.31
C ILE A 393 3.22 -11.01 -12.12
N GLY A 394 3.40 -12.10 -12.88
CA GLY A 394 2.34 -12.74 -13.63
C GLY A 394 1.19 -13.20 -12.73
N LEU A 395 1.49 -13.69 -11.52
CA LEU A 395 0.49 -14.02 -10.51
C LEU A 395 -0.35 -12.81 -10.10
N ALA A 396 0.19 -11.59 -10.11
CA ALA A 396 -0.57 -10.40 -9.74
C ALA A 396 -1.54 -9.93 -10.84
N LYS A 397 -1.26 -10.29 -12.10
CA LYS A 397 -1.96 -9.76 -13.29
C LYS A 397 -3.34 -10.35 -13.53
N PHE A 398 -3.80 -11.31 -12.72
CA PHE A 398 -5.24 -11.61 -12.68
C PHE A 398 -6.04 -10.43 -12.11
N SER A 399 -5.41 -9.59 -11.28
CA SER A 399 -6.05 -8.39 -10.76
C SER A 399 -6.23 -7.35 -11.86
N THR A 400 -7.45 -6.83 -11.96
CA THR A 400 -7.78 -5.65 -12.75
C THR A 400 -6.99 -4.42 -12.32
N GLY A 401 -6.46 -4.41 -11.09
CA GLY A 401 -5.57 -3.38 -10.57
C GLY A 401 -4.22 -3.33 -11.28
N ALA A 402 -3.72 -4.43 -11.86
CA ALA A 402 -2.43 -4.45 -12.55
C ALA A 402 -2.41 -3.49 -13.76
N SER A 403 -3.53 -3.39 -14.48
CA SER A 403 -3.70 -2.54 -15.67
C SER A 403 -4.60 -1.33 -15.44
N PHE A 404 -5.05 -1.09 -14.20
CA PHE A 404 -5.96 0.01 -13.90
C PHE A 404 -5.33 1.37 -14.16
N VAL A 405 -6.09 2.25 -14.82
CA VAL A 405 -5.69 3.63 -15.12
C VAL A 405 -6.60 4.58 -14.35
N PHE A 406 -6.00 5.35 -13.43
CA PHE A 406 -6.73 6.33 -12.65
C PHE A 406 -7.28 7.45 -13.53
N THR A 407 -8.56 7.77 -13.35
CA THR A 407 -9.22 8.89 -14.02
C THR A 407 -9.76 9.84 -12.96
N PRO A 408 -9.36 11.12 -12.95
CA PRO A 408 -9.90 12.10 -12.01
C PRO A 408 -11.42 12.18 -12.08
N ARG A 409 -12.10 12.15 -10.93
CA ARG A 409 -13.58 12.25 -10.87
C ARG A 409 -14.09 13.64 -11.24
N ARG A 410 -13.27 14.67 -11.03
CA ARG A 410 -13.62 16.07 -11.24
C ARG A 410 -12.39 16.92 -11.56
N PRO A 411 -12.58 18.15 -12.06
CA PRO A 411 -11.49 19.12 -12.14
C PRO A 411 -10.88 19.41 -10.76
N VAL A 412 -9.59 19.76 -10.76
CA VAL A 412 -8.86 20.22 -9.57
C VAL A 412 -9.51 21.50 -9.04
N ARG A 413 -9.71 21.60 -7.72
CA ARG A 413 -10.19 22.83 -7.08
C ARG A 413 -9.11 23.89 -7.16
N VAL A 414 -9.51 25.10 -7.54
CA VAL A 414 -8.62 26.27 -7.62
C VAL A 414 -8.31 26.78 -6.22
#